data_AF-A0A6C0C735-F1
#
_entry.id   AF-A0A6C0C735-F1
#
_cell.length_a   1.000
_cell.length_b   1.000
_cell.length_c   1.000
_cell.angle_alpha   90.00
_cell.angle_beta   90.00
_cell.angle_gamma   90.00
#
_symmetry.space_group_name_H-M   'P 1'
#
loop_
_entity.id
_entity.type
_entity.pdbx_description
1 polymer ?
#
loop_
_entity_poly.entity_id
_entity_poly.type
_entity_poly.pdbx_seq_one_letter_code
_entity_poly.pdbx_strand_id
1 'polypeptide(L)'
;MLDQIVDYKKLYEEKCIECEELNNSLKIERRTHKHGDKILLRDLLFNETGHNMVKATDENMSCATKYANEAQKYQIEVNGNLFHNLDGSIRKRYNECGNDMEKRFKNPDIKGFSKSVGYPDLQTNDMYLEIKFAAQNNIYSTLRTFYISTLDKVEKNLPHILIGFIHIDGKLDNERPPKVIDLYNLEVTLKCEWESNNKEMYINL
;
A
#
# COMPACT_ATOMS: atom_id res chain seq x y z
N MET A 1 9.44 -62.44 21.79
CA MET A 1 9.01 -61.04 21.97
C MET A 1 10.10 -60.37 22.78
N LEU A 2 11.00 -59.65 22.11
CA LEU A 2 12.08 -58.91 22.76
C LEU A 2 11.58 -57.47 22.90
N ASP A 3 11.32 -57.08 24.14
CA ASP A 3 10.81 -55.78 24.51
C ASP A 3 11.84 -54.70 24.15
N GLN A 4 11.42 -53.74 23.33
CA GLN A 4 12.13 -52.49 23.14
C GLN A 4 12.03 -51.71 24.45
N ILE A 5 13.09 -51.74 25.25
CA ILE A 5 13.24 -50.81 26.37
C ILE A 5 13.45 -49.43 25.75
N VAL A 6 12.38 -48.67 25.67
CA VAL A 6 12.42 -47.25 25.30
C VAL A 6 13.21 -46.54 26.38
N ASP A 7 14.32 -45.93 26.00
CA ASP A 7 15.07 -45.03 26.88
C ASP A 7 14.27 -43.74 27.04
N TYR A 8 13.38 -43.75 28.04
CA TYR A 8 12.51 -42.63 28.37
C TYR A 8 13.27 -41.34 28.66
N LYS A 9 14.53 -41.43 29.08
CA LYS A 9 15.36 -40.25 29.33
C LYS A 9 15.76 -39.59 28.01
N LYS A 10 16.21 -40.39 27.04
CA LYS A 10 16.53 -39.93 25.69
C LYS A 10 15.30 -39.33 24.99
N LEU A 11 14.14 -40.00 25.09
CA LEU A 11 12.88 -39.50 24.52
C LEU A 11 12.44 -38.16 25.14
N TYR A 12 12.67 -37.99 26.44
CA TYR A 12 12.37 -36.73 27.13
C TYR A 12 13.30 -35.60 26.67
N GLU A 13 14.61 -35.87 26.58
CA GLU A 13 15.61 -34.91 26.08
C GLU A 13 15.31 -34.48 24.63
N GLU A 14 14.96 -35.42 23.74
CA GLU A 14 14.56 -35.13 22.36
C GLU A 14 13.32 -34.23 22.29
N LYS A 15 12.29 -34.49 23.10
CA LYS A 15 11.08 -33.65 23.17
C LYS A 15 11.35 -32.26 23.74
N CYS A 16 12.27 -32.12 24.68
CA CYS A 16 12.66 -30.81 25.22
C CYS A 16 13.33 -29.96 24.14
N ILE A 17 14.23 -30.54 23.34
CA ILE A 17 14.88 -29.86 22.22
C ILE A 17 13.83 -29.44 21.17
N GLU A 18 12.94 -30.35 20.78
CA GLU A 18 11.86 -30.06 19.82
C GLU A 18 10.95 -28.91 20.31
N CYS A 19 10.61 -28.89 21.61
CA CYS A 19 9.85 -27.78 22.21
C CYS A 19 10.63 -26.46 22.25
N GLU A 20 11.94 -26.47 22.45
CA GLU A 20 12.78 -25.27 22.41
C GLU A 20 12.90 -24.72 20.99
N GLU A 21 13.11 -25.60 19.99
CA GLU A 21 13.15 -25.23 18.58
C GLU A 21 11.81 -24.65 18.10
N LEU A 22 10.69 -25.27 18.51
CA LEU A 22 9.36 -24.78 18.20
C LEU A 22 9.10 -23.43 18.88
N ASN A 23 9.49 -23.25 20.14
CA ASN A 23 9.35 -21.98 20.85
C ASN A 23 10.23 -20.86 20.26
N ASN A 24 11.43 -21.20 19.78
CA ASN A 24 12.30 -20.24 19.10
C ASN A 24 11.74 -19.85 17.73
N SER A 25 11.21 -20.82 16.98
CA SER A 25 10.50 -20.58 15.71
C SER A 25 9.27 -19.69 15.93
N LEU A 26 8.47 -19.98 16.96
CA LEU A 26 7.33 -19.16 17.36
C LEU A 26 7.74 -17.77 17.86
N LYS A 27 8.89 -17.60 18.52
CA LYS A 27 9.41 -16.28 18.92
C LYS A 27 9.86 -15.45 17.73
N ILE A 28 10.41 -16.10 16.70
CA ILE A 28 10.82 -15.46 15.45
C ILE A 28 9.58 -15.07 14.65
N GLU A 29 8.57 -15.95 14.56
CA GLU A 29 7.27 -15.65 13.93
C GLU A 29 6.46 -14.60 14.71
N ARG A 30 6.65 -14.48 16.03
CA ARG A 30 5.94 -13.53 16.90
C ARG A 30 6.73 -12.26 17.24
N ARG A 31 7.68 -11.85 16.41
CA ARG A 31 8.20 -10.48 16.55
C ARG A 31 7.12 -9.52 16.07
N THR A 32 6.23 -9.13 16.98
CA THR A 32 5.23 -8.11 16.70
C THR A 32 5.94 -6.81 16.36
N HIS A 33 5.73 -6.34 15.14
CA HIS A 33 6.29 -5.06 14.69
C HIS A 33 5.85 -3.95 15.65
N LYS A 34 6.79 -3.08 16.01
CA LYS A 34 6.59 -1.96 16.91
C LYS A 34 6.55 -0.64 16.13
N HIS A 35 5.92 0.37 16.73
CA HIS A 35 5.96 1.72 16.18
C HIS A 35 7.40 2.14 15.90
N GLY A 36 7.66 2.62 14.68
CA GLY A 36 8.99 3.03 14.20
C GLY A 36 9.78 1.92 13.51
N ASP A 37 9.33 0.66 13.58
CA ASP A 37 9.97 -0.42 12.83
C ASP A 37 9.92 -0.12 11.32
N LYS A 38 11.03 -0.43 10.67
CA LYS A 38 11.20 -0.28 9.22
C LYS A 38 11.26 -1.65 8.58
N ILE A 39 10.57 -1.78 7.45
CA ILE A 39 10.56 -3.01 6.65
C ILE A 39 10.40 -2.62 5.18
N LEU A 40 10.93 -3.44 4.28
CA LEU A 40 10.67 -3.26 2.87
C LEU A 40 9.22 -3.66 2.58
N LEU A 41 8.54 -2.90 1.72
CA LEU A 41 7.15 -3.14 1.38
C LEU A 41 6.94 -4.56 0.84
N ARG A 42 7.88 -5.06 0.02
CA ARG A 42 7.83 -6.44 -0.49
C ARG A 42 7.83 -7.51 0.61
N ASP A 43 8.57 -7.28 1.70
CA ASP A 43 8.70 -8.24 2.79
C ASP A 43 7.45 -8.18 3.69
N LEU A 44 6.95 -6.96 3.97
CA LEU A 44 5.66 -6.78 4.64
C LEU A 44 4.53 -7.48 3.88
N LEU A 45 4.48 -7.28 2.56
CA LEU A 45 3.44 -7.85 1.71
C LEU A 45 3.49 -9.38 1.72
N PHE A 46 4.67 -9.97 1.62
CA PHE A 46 4.83 -11.42 1.71
C PHE A 46 4.38 -11.96 3.07
N ASN A 47 4.79 -11.30 4.17
CA ASN A 47 4.43 -11.74 5.52
C ASN A 47 2.91 -11.69 5.77
N GLU A 48 2.22 -10.68 5.25
CA GLU A 48 0.79 -10.46 5.50
C GLU A 48 -0.13 -11.22 4.53
N THR A 49 0.34 -11.51 3.31
CA THR A 49 -0.51 -12.05 2.24
C THR A 49 -0.02 -13.36 1.63
N GLY A 50 1.24 -13.74 1.86
CA GLY A 50 1.90 -14.87 1.19
C GLY A 50 2.27 -14.63 -0.29
N HIS A 51 1.94 -13.45 -0.84
CA HIS A 51 2.25 -13.09 -2.21
C HIS A 51 3.61 -12.37 -2.32
N ASN A 52 4.31 -12.58 -3.42
CA ASN A 52 5.58 -11.92 -3.68
C ASN A 52 5.37 -10.66 -4.52
N MET A 53 5.88 -9.53 -4.05
CA MET A 53 6.02 -8.35 -4.89
C MET A 53 7.14 -8.60 -5.91
N VAL A 54 6.80 -8.56 -7.20
CA VAL A 54 7.78 -8.72 -8.29
C VAL A 54 8.38 -7.36 -8.64
N LYS A 55 9.64 -7.32 -9.07
CA LYS A 55 10.25 -6.06 -9.55
C LYS A 55 9.63 -5.67 -10.89
N ALA A 56 9.27 -4.40 -11.06
CA ALA A 56 8.69 -3.94 -12.32
C ALA A 56 9.70 -4.05 -13.47
N THR A 57 9.24 -4.53 -14.63
CA THR A 57 10.02 -4.47 -15.87
C THR A 57 9.91 -3.10 -16.52
N ASP A 58 10.78 -2.81 -17.49
CA ASP A 58 10.68 -1.58 -18.28
C ASP A 58 9.34 -1.47 -19.02
N GLU A 59 8.77 -2.60 -19.44
CA GLU A 59 7.45 -2.65 -20.05
C GLU A 59 6.35 -2.27 -19.06
N ASN A 60 6.38 -2.80 -17.83
CA ASN A 60 5.42 -2.40 -16.79
C ASN A 60 5.52 -0.89 -16.51
N MET A 61 6.73 -0.37 -16.37
CA MET A 61 6.97 1.06 -16.12
C MET A 61 6.51 1.94 -17.27
N SER A 62 6.75 1.52 -18.52
CA SER A 62 6.30 2.21 -19.72
C SER A 62 4.77 2.24 -19.82
N CYS A 63 4.11 1.10 -19.60
CA CYS A 63 2.65 0.99 -19.57
C CYS A 63 2.03 1.87 -18.48
N ALA A 64 2.55 1.82 -17.24
CA ALA A 64 2.08 2.68 -16.16
C ALA A 64 2.26 4.17 -16.47
N THR A 65 3.38 4.54 -17.10
CA THR A 65 3.64 5.93 -17.55
C THR A 65 2.64 6.37 -18.61
N LYS A 66 2.36 5.51 -19.60
CA LYS A 66 1.33 5.78 -20.60
C LYS A 66 -0.04 6.02 -19.96
N TYR A 67 -0.47 5.13 -19.06
CA TYR A 67 -1.74 5.25 -18.36
C TYR A 67 -1.83 6.52 -17.52
N ALA A 68 -0.75 6.87 -16.81
CA ALA A 68 -0.68 8.10 -16.04
C ALA A 68 -0.82 9.35 -16.92
N ASN A 69 -0.10 9.41 -18.04
CA ASN A 69 -0.17 10.54 -18.97
C ASN A 69 -1.57 10.69 -19.59
N GLU A 70 -2.21 9.57 -19.97
CA GLU A 70 -3.58 9.58 -20.49
C GLU A 70 -4.58 10.06 -19.44
N ALA A 71 -4.47 9.60 -18.19
CA ALA A 71 -5.31 10.05 -17.09
C ALA A 71 -5.13 11.53 -16.76
N GLN A 72 -3.88 12.03 -16.72
CA GLN A 72 -3.57 13.46 -16.53
C GLN A 72 -4.19 14.30 -17.64
N LYS A 73 -3.94 13.91 -18.90
CA LYS A 73 -4.48 14.59 -20.09
C LYS A 73 -6.00 14.66 -20.04
N TYR A 74 -6.66 13.53 -19.73
CA TYR A 74 -8.12 13.49 -19.61
C TYR A 74 -8.65 14.41 -18.50
N GLN A 75 -8.00 14.46 -17.34
CA GLN A 75 -8.40 15.40 -16.27
C GLN A 75 -8.22 16.87 -16.70
N ILE A 76 -7.14 17.20 -17.41
CA ILE A 76 -6.86 18.57 -17.85
C ILE A 76 -7.82 18.98 -18.98
N GLU A 77 -7.88 18.20 -20.05
CA GLU A 77 -8.55 18.60 -21.29
C GLU A 77 -10.07 18.39 -21.23
N VAL A 78 -10.52 17.30 -20.62
CA VAL A 78 -11.96 16.94 -20.60
C VAL A 78 -12.66 17.48 -19.36
N ASN A 79 -11.94 17.61 -18.23
CA ASN A 79 -12.53 18.04 -16.96
C ASN A 79 -12.05 19.42 -16.51
N GLY A 80 -11.40 20.17 -17.40
CA GLY A 80 -10.98 21.56 -17.17
C GLY A 80 -9.94 21.72 -16.06
N ASN A 81 -9.25 20.64 -15.67
CA ASN A 81 -8.27 20.62 -14.58
C ASN A 81 -8.81 21.11 -13.22
N LEU A 82 -10.10 20.87 -12.97
CA LEU A 82 -10.76 21.23 -11.72
C LEU A 82 -11.39 19.99 -11.07
N PHE A 83 -11.35 19.96 -9.74
CA PHE A 83 -12.01 18.95 -8.93
C PHE A 83 -13.15 19.63 -8.17
N HIS A 84 -14.35 19.05 -8.23
CA HIS A 84 -15.55 19.63 -7.66
C HIS A 84 -16.14 18.73 -6.58
N ASN A 85 -16.71 19.35 -5.55
CA ASN A 85 -17.63 18.71 -4.62
C ASN A 85 -18.99 18.49 -5.30
N LEU A 86 -19.89 17.75 -4.65
CA LEU A 86 -21.25 17.52 -5.15
C LEU A 86 -22.07 18.81 -5.33
N ASP A 87 -21.76 19.85 -4.56
CA ASP A 87 -22.39 21.18 -4.64
C ASP A 87 -21.78 22.09 -5.72
N GLY A 88 -20.80 21.60 -6.50
CA GLY A 88 -20.11 22.35 -7.55
C GLY A 88 -18.95 23.22 -7.06
N SER A 89 -18.74 23.37 -5.75
CA SER A 89 -17.60 24.11 -5.21
C SER A 89 -16.27 23.41 -5.49
N ILE A 90 -15.18 24.17 -5.62
CA ILE A 90 -13.84 23.61 -5.83
C ILE A 90 -13.42 22.82 -4.58
N ARG A 91 -12.99 21.58 -4.81
CA ARG A 91 -12.57 20.66 -3.76
C ARG A 91 -11.23 21.10 -3.16
N LYS A 92 -11.20 21.26 -1.83
CA LYS A 92 -9.98 21.61 -1.07
C LYS A 92 -9.31 20.41 -0.39
N ARG A 93 -10.01 19.28 -0.29
CA ARG A 93 -9.48 18.04 0.29
C ARG A 93 -8.74 17.26 -0.80
N TYR A 94 -7.42 17.45 -0.86
CA TYR A 94 -6.58 16.92 -1.94
C TYR A 94 -6.53 15.39 -2.01
N ASN A 95 -6.72 14.69 -0.89
CA ASN A 95 -6.85 13.24 -0.87
C ASN A 95 -8.06 12.76 -1.69
N GLU A 96 -9.19 13.47 -1.63
CA GLU A 96 -10.37 13.14 -2.42
C GLU A 96 -10.18 13.42 -3.93
N CYS A 97 -9.30 14.37 -4.29
CA CYS A 97 -8.88 14.54 -5.68
C CYS A 97 -8.09 13.31 -6.19
N GLY A 98 -7.35 12.62 -5.32
CA GLY A 98 -6.72 11.34 -5.62
C GLY A 98 -7.74 10.27 -6.03
N ASN A 99 -8.80 10.12 -5.25
CA ASN A 99 -9.89 9.19 -5.57
C ASN A 99 -10.59 9.52 -6.89
N ASP A 100 -10.66 10.80 -7.25
CA ASP A 100 -11.20 11.21 -8.55
C ASP A 100 -10.23 10.91 -9.70
N MET A 101 -8.91 10.98 -9.46
CA MET A 101 -7.89 10.59 -10.43
C MET A 101 -7.94 9.10 -10.78
N GLU A 102 -8.25 8.22 -9.83
CA GLU A 102 -8.45 6.79 -10.10
C GLU A 102 -9.50 6.55 -11.20
N LYS A 103 -10.57 7.35 -11.22
CA LYS A 103 -11.67 7.25 -12.21
C LYS A 103 -11.27 7.75 -13.60
N ARG A 104 -10.11 8.37 -13.74
CA ARG A 104 -9.59 8.93 -15.01
C ARG A 104 -8.77 7.91 -15.79
N PHE A 105 -8.42 6.79 -15.18
CA PHE A 105 -7.88 5.63 -15.88
C PHE A 105 -9.00 4.95 -16.68
N LYS A 106 -9.05 5.23 -17.99
CA LYS A 106 -10.11 4.74 -18.91
C LYS A 106 -9.78 3.43 -19.62
N ASN A 107 -8.64 2.82 -19.33
CA ASN A 107 -8.26 1.55 -19.95
C ASN A 107 -9.12 0.41 -19.38
N PRO A 108 -9.78 -0.41 -20.22
CA PRO A 108 -10.60 -1.54 -19.76
C PRO A 108 -9.82 -2.61 -18.99
N ASP A 109 -8.51 -2.70 -19.18
CA ASP A 109 -7.63 -3.61 -18.45
C ASP A 109 -7.34 -3.14 -17.03
N ILE A 110 -7.65 -1.87 -16.70
CA ILE A 110 -7.50 -1.30 -15.37
C ILE A 110 -8.81 -1.45 -14.62
N LYS A 111 -8.74 -2.13 -13.47
CA LYS A 111 -9.87 -2.36 -12.57
C LYS A 111 -9.58 -1.69 -11.24
N GLY A 112 -10.56 -0.93 -10.75
CA GLY A 112 -10.60 -0.55 -9.34
C GLY A 112 -11.13 -1.70 -8.49
N PHE A 113 -10.84 -1.65 -7.19
CA PHE A 113 -11.39 -2.61 -6.23
C PHE A 113 -12.76 -2.13 -5.73
N SER A 114 -13.67 -3.08 -5.47
CA SER A 114 -14.99 -2.79 -4.88
C SER A 114 -14.90 -2.26 -3.44
N LYS A 115 -13.79 -2.54 -2.75
CA LYS A 115 -13.47 -2.02 -1.43
C LYS A 115 -12.85 -0.63 -1.55
N SER A 116 -13.51 0.36 -0.95
CA SER A 116 -13.07 1.77 -0.92
C SER A 116 -11.83 2.01 -0.05
N VAL A 117 -11.47 1.05 0.81
CA VAL A 117 -10.33 1.12 1.74
C VAL A 117 -9.38 -0.01 1.43
N GLY A 118 -8.09 0.21 1.66
CA GLY A 118 -7.04 -0.79 1.46
C GLY A 118 -6.16 -0.50 0.26
N TYR A 119 -5.00 -1.14 0.28
CA TYR A 119 -3.99 -1.07 -0.77
C TYR A 119 -4.06 -2.33 -1.65
N PRO A 120 -3.92 -2.22 -2.98
CA PRO A 120 -3.69 -1.00 -3.77
C PRO A 120 -5.01 -0.36 -4.28
N ASP A 121 -4.89 0.80 -4.93
CA ASP A 121 -6.04 1.52 -5.51
C ASP A 121 -6.60 0.83 -6.78
N LEU A 122 -5.72 0.45 -7.72
CA LEU A 122 -6.09 -0.16 -9.00
C LEU A 122 -5.25 -1.40 -9.32
N GLN A 123 -5.73 -2.22 -10.25
CA GLN A 123 -5.03 -3.40 -10.74
C GLN A 123 -5.21 -3.57 -12.26
N THR A 124 -4.17 -4.09 -12.91
CA THR A 124 -4.23 -4.68 -14.25
C THR A 124 -3.90 -6.17 -14.20
N ASN A 125 -3.84 -6.83 -15.35
CA ASN A 125 -3.38 -8.22 -15.41
C ASN A 125 -1.91 -8.37 -14.96
N ASP A 126 -1.09 -7.32 -15.14
CA ASP A 126 0.36 -7.41 -15.02
C ASP A 126 0.97 -6.56 -13.90
N MET A 127 0.17 -5.73 -13.22
CA MET A 127 0.67 -4.84 -12.15
C MET A 127 -0.45 -4.31 -11.26
N TYR A 128 -0.08 -3.97 -10.03
CA TYR A 128 -0.86 -3.16 -9.10
C TYR A 128 -0.44 -1.70 -9.18
N LEU A 129 -1.41 -0.78 -9.12
CA LEU A 129 -1.18 0.66 -9.21
C LEU A 129 -1.71 1.36 -7.96
N GLU A 130 -0.88 2.21 -7.37
CA GLU A 130 -1.23 3.10 -6.27
C GLU A 130 -1.26 4.54 -6.78
N ILE A 131 -2.36 5.26 -6.55
CA ILE A 131 -2.55 6.62 -7.05
C ILE A 131 -2.34 7.63 -5.92
N LYS A 132 -1.56 8.67 -6.20
CA LYS A 132 -1.35 9.78 -5.27
C LYS A 132 -1.49 11.13 -5.97
N PHE A 133 -2.12 12.06 -5.27
CA PHE A 133 -2.26 13.45 -5.68
C PHE A 133 -1.41 14.30 -4.74
N ALA A 134 -0.22 14.71 -5.21
CA ALA A 134 0.84 15.28 -4.39
C ALA A 134 1.00 16.78 -4.67
N ALA A 135 0.99 17.59 -3.61
CA ALA A 135 1.24 19.02 -3.72
C ALA A 135 2.71 19.28 -4.05
N GLN A 136 2.99 20.16 -5.02
CA GLN A 136 4.36 20.48 -5.45
C GLN A 136 5.28 20.87 -4.27
N ASN A 137 4.77 21.67 -3.35
CA ASN A 137 5.53 22.16 -2.20
C ASN A 137 5.83 21.08 -1.15
N ASN A 138 5.16 19.92 -1.21
CA ASN A 138 5.29 18.84 -0.23
C ASN A 138 6.04 17.62 -0.75
N ILE A 139 6.51 17.61 -2.00
CA ILE A 139 7.20 16.46 -2.61
C ILE A 139 8.44 16.05 -1.81
N TYR A 140 9.15 17.01 -1.21
CA TYR A 140 10.35 16.77 -0.39
C TYR A 140 10.07 16.78 1.11
N SER A 141 8.80 16.86 1.52
CA SER A 141 8.43 16.86 2.94
C SER A 141 8.52 15.45 3.52
N THR A 142 8.67 15.37 4.84
CA THR A 142 8.57 14.12 5.59
C THR A 142 7.13 13.78 5.98
N LEU A 143 6.14 14.50 5.42
CA LEU A 143 4.74 14.20 5.67
C LEU A 143 4.39 12.85 5.05
N ARG A 144 3.49 12.12 5.72
CA ARG A 144 3.05 10.80 5.26
C ARG A 144 2.28 10.93 3.96
N THR A 145 2.85 10.44 2.87
CA THR A 145 2.23 10.41 1.53
C THR A 145 1.67 9.04 1.18
N PHE A 146 2.24 7.98 1.74
CA PHE A 146 1.87 6.59 1.48
C PHE A 146 1.39 5.93 2.78
N TYR A 147 0.26 5.24 2.73
CA TYR A 147 -0.32 4.56 3.87
C TYR A 147 -0.95 3.24 3.43
N ILE A 148 -0.71 2.19 4.20
CA ILE A 148 -1.28 0.87 3.99
C ILE A 148 -2.20 0.60 5.17
N SER A 149 -3.51 0.57 4.92
CA SER A 149 -4.49 0.19 5.94
C SER A 149 -4.68 -1.32 5.99
N THR A 150 -4.80 -1.95 4.81
CA THR A 150 -5.03 -3.39 4.63
C THR A 150 -4.38 -3.82 3.32
N LEU A 151 -4.03 -5.11 3.24
CA LEU A 151 -3.41 -5.74 2.06
C LEU A 151 -4.33 -6.80 1.42
N ASP A 152 -5.60 -6.80 1.80
CA ASP A 152 -6.62 -7.79 1.41
C ASP A 152 -7.01 -7.75 -0.08
N LYS A 153 -6.50 -6.77 -0.83
CA LYS A 153 -6.67 -6.65 -2.29
C LYS A 153 -5.51 -7.27 -3.08
N VAL A 154 -4.44 -7.68 -2.39
CA VAL A 154 -3.27 -8.31 -3.02
C VAL A 154 -3.52 -9.82 -3.07
N GLU A 155 -3.67 -10.34 -4.28
CA GLU A 155 -4.06 -11.74 -4.54
C GLU A 155 -3.12 -12.44 -5.54
N LYS A 156 -2.11 -11.72 -6.04
CA LYS A 156 -1.20 -12.19 -7.09
C LYS A 156 0.22 -11.70 -6.86
N ASN A 157 1.17 -12.47 -7.39
CA ASN A 157 2.57 -12.08 -7.43
C ASN A 157 2.80 -11.12 -8.61
N LEU A 158 2.65 -9.82 -8.38
CA LEU A 158 2.76 -8.78 -9.40
C LEU A 158 3.69 -7.66 -8.93
N PRO A 159 4.19 -6.82 -9.85
CA PRO A 159 4.83 -5.56 -9.49
C PRO A 159 3.82 -4.54 -8.96
N HIS A 160 4.32 -3.65 -8.11
CA HIS A 160 3.56 -2.60 -7.45
C HIS A 160 4.15 -1.24 -7.82
N ILE A 161 3.35 -0.40 -8.44
CA ILE A 161 3.80 0.87 -9.01
C ILE A 161 3.00 2.02 -8.42
N LEU A 162 3.69 3.05 -7.96
CA LEU A 162 3.06 4.30 -7.54
C LEU A 162 3.02 5.30 -8.70
N ILE A 163 1.86 5.92 -8.88
CA ILE A 163 1.63 7.03 -9.80
C ILE A 163 1.30 8.29 -8.98
N GLY A 164 2.24 9.23 -8.96
CA GLY A 164 2.11 10.53 -8.31
C GLY A 164 1.77 11.64 -9.30
N PHE A 165 0.55 12.15 -9.22
CA PHE A 165 0.12 13.34 -9.94
C PHE A 165 0.46 14.60 -9.16
N ILE A 166 1.28 15.48 -9.75
CA ILE A 166 1.71 16.72 -9.08
C ILE A 166 0.67 17.81 -9.30
N HIS A 167 0.33 18.53 -8.23
CA HIS A 167 -0.60 19.64 -8.28
C HIS A 167 -0.06 20.93 -7.67
N ILE A 168 -0.59 22.06 -8.15
CA ILE A 168 -0.38 23.41 -7.64
C ILE A 168 -1.76 23.94 -7.27
N ASP A 169 -1.99 24.18 -5.98
CA ASP A 169 -3.28 24.68 -5.45
C ASP A 169 -4.52 23.89 -5.92
N GLY A 170 -4.40 22.56 -5.96
CA GLY A 170 -5.47 21.64 -6.34
C GLY A 170 -5.65 21.43 -7.85
N LYS A 171 -4.83 22.05 -8.69
CA LYS A 171 -4.82 21.83 -10.15
C LYS A 171 -3.61 21.01 -10.55
N LEU A 172 -3.79 20.05 -11.46
CA LEU A 172 -2.66 19.30 -12.01
C LEU A 172 -1.70 20.25 -12.70
N ASP A 173 -0.41 20.02 -12.48
CA ASP A 173 0.62 20.68 -13.25
C ASP A 173 0.60 20.13 -14.69
N ASN A 174 0.49 21.03 -15.66
CA ASN A 174 0.46 20.72 -17.10
C ASN A 174 1.85 20.70 -17.75
N GLU A 175 2.88 21.21 -17.07
CA GLU A 175 4.26 21.24 -17.55
C GLU A 175 5.04 20.00 -17.10
N ARG A 176 4.66 19.40 -15.97
CA ARG A 176 5.34 18.23 -15.41
C ARG A 176 4.53 16.95 -15.59
N PRO A 177 5.13 15.88 -16.17
CA PRO A 177 4.46 14.60 -16.26
C PRO A 177 4.29 13.96 -14.87
N PRO A 178 3.36 13.01 -14.72
CA PRO A 178 3.19 12.27 -13.48
C PRO A 178 4.47 11.50 -13.13
N LYS A 179 4.71 11.29 -11.84
CA LYS A 179 5.82 10.48 -11.35
C LYS A 179 5.38 9.02 -11.28
N VAL A 180 6.13 8.13 -11.91
CA VAL A 180 5.89 6.68 -11.90
C VAL A 180 7.07 6.01 -11.22
N ILE A 181 6.80 5.24 -10.16
CA ILE A 181 7.82 4.70 -9.26
C ILE A 181 7.55 3.23 -8.99
N ASP A 182 8.55 2.38 -9.22
CA ASP A 182 8.55 0.99 -8.77
C ASP A 182 8.71 0.94 -7.24
N LEU A 183 7.76 0.31 -6.55
CA LEU A 183 7.76 0.21 -5.09
C LEU A 183 8.55 -0.99 -4.57
N TYR A 184 9.20 -1.79 -5.43
CA TYR A 184 9.92 -3.00 -5.04
C TYR A 184 10.91 -2.80 -3.88
N ASN A 185 11.61 -1.67 -3.86
CA ASN A 185 12.58 -1.30 -2.82
C ASN A 185 12.08 -0.23 -1.84
N LEU A 186 10.78 0.03 -1.79
CA LEU A 186 10.23 1.01 -0.86
C LEU A 186 10.39 0.50 0.58
N GLU A 187 11.09 1.25 1.42
CA GLU A 187 11.08 1.06 2.87
C GLU A 187 9.86 1.78 3.47
N VAL A 188 9.06 1.07 4.26
CA VAL A 188 7.94 1.62 5.00
C VAL A 188 8.24 1.61 6.50
N THR A 189 7.69 2.58 7.22
CA THR A 189 7.82 2.68 8.68
C THR A 189 6.47 2.46 9.34
N LEU A 190 6.39 1.52 10.28
CA LEU A 190 5.16 1.23 11.01
C LEU A 190 4.78 2.41 11.93
N LYS A 191 3.57 2.94 11.76
CA LYS A 191 2.92 3.80 12.75
C LYS A 191 1.71 3.07 13.34
N CYS A 192 1.78 2.72 14.62
CA CYS A 192 0.62 2.24 15.37
C CYS A 192 -0.26 3.42 15.79
N GLU A 193 -1.59 3.31 15.64
CA GLU A 193 -2.55 4.36 15.99
C GLU A 193 -3.66 3.77 16.89
N TRP A 194 -4.03 4.53 17.92
CA TRP A 194 -5.20 4.31 18.77
C TRP A 194 -5.96 5.64 18.86
N GLU A 195 -7.28 5.63 18.80
CA GLU A 195 -8.11 6.84 18.74
C GLU A 195 -9.24 6.87 19.77
N SER A 196 -9.75 8.08 20.06
CA SER A 196 -10.87 8.37 20.97
C SER A 196 -11.78 9.46 20.39
N ASN A 197 -12.96 9.69 20.97
CA ASN A 197 -13.98 10.60 20.41
C ASN A 197 -14.44 11.68 21.39
N ASN A 198 -15.03 12.74 20.83
CA ASN A 198 -15.49 13.92 21.58
C ASN A 198 -16.49 13.58 22.68
N LYS A 199 -17.36 12.60 22.49
CA LYS A 199 -18.41 12.29 23.47
C LYS A 199 -17.81 11.59 24.70
N GLU A 200 -16.93 10.62 24.49
CA GLU A 200 -16.13 9.98 25.56
C GLU A 200 -15.21 10.99 26.28
N MET A 201 -14.71 11.99 25.55
CA MET A 201 -13.89 13.06 26.13
C MET A 201 -14.68 14.14 26.88
N TYR A 202 -15.95 14.39 26.52
CA TYR A 202 -16.69 15.59 26.98
C TYR A 202 -17.99 15.31 27.73
N ILE A 203 -18.35 14.05 28.00
CA ILE A 203 -19.59 13.73 28.73
C ILE A 203 -19.53 14.05 30.24
N ASN A 204 -18.33 14.23 30.82
CA ASN A 204 -18.13 14.55 32.24
C ASN A 204 -17.61 16.00 32.49
N LEU A 205 -17.85 16.93 31.55
CA LEU A 205 -17.76 18.39 31.77
C LEU A 205 -19.16 18.96 32.00
#